data_AF-A0A812PXR2-F1
#
_entry.id   AF-A0A812PXR2-F1
#
_cell.length_a   1.000
_cell.length_b   1.000
_cell.length_c   1.000
_cell.angle_alpha   90.00
_cell.angle_beta   90.00
_cell.angle_gamma   90.00
#
_symmetry.space_group_name_H-M   'P 1'
#
loop_
_entity.id
_entity.type
_entity.pdbx_description
1 polymer ?
#
loop_
_entity_poly.entity_id
_entity_poly.type
_entity_poly.pdbx_seq_one_letter_code
_entity_poly.pdbx_strand_id
1 'polypeptide(L)'
;MAAEISKDTRPREPRVEELQREAKRAKSEWDRAKQVPVPDEGDEDLEDAPAEEGDSQAADLEGMPPLQAVQGSWLSARGECAIFTDPRTNRLTYEEHLADDQSRLHGWLEPSEEASEGSIACWIATLHLLEEDELPWYGPSFGEEPEALGQVKVELFPGRRLQTSIRIEDEDDDWQSPTPFRRRASEEIAASAAAAESAAAGGAFVFGGGR
;
A
#
# COMPACT_ATOMS: atom_id res chain seq x y z
N MET A 1 19.43 29.40 -50.46
CA MET A 1 18.10 29.00 -49.94
C MET A 1 18.01 27.49 -50.10
N ALA A 2 18.09 26.73 -49.01
CA ALA A 2 17.92 25.27 -49.02
C ALA A 2 17.01 24.91 -47.83
N ALA A 3 15.94 24.18 -48.12
CA ALA A 3 14.87 23.85 -47.18
C ALA A 3 15.22 22.62 -46.35
N GLU A 4 14.95 22.70 -45.05
CA GLU A 4 15.09 21.62 -44.07
C GLU A 4 13.92 20.62 -44.20
N ILE A 5 14.23 19.33 -44.26
CA ILE A 5 13.25 18.23 -44.21
C ILE A 5 13.32 17.65 -42.79
N SER A 6 12.37 18.05 -41.94
CA SER A 6 12.15 17.40 -40.63
C SER A 6 11.67 15.97 -40.84
N LYS A 7 12.45 15.00 -40.36
CA LYS A 7 12.03 13.60 -40.25
C LYS A 7 11.33 13.40 -38.91
N ASP A 8 10.01 13.26 -38.96
CA ASP A 8 9.15 12.81 -37.86
C ASP A 8 9.52 11.35 -37.52
N THR A 9 10.23 11.15 -36.42
CA THR A 9 10.54 9.83 -35.85
C THR A 9 9.74 9.65 -34.56
N ARG A 10 8.45 9.37 -34.68
CA ARG A 10 7.65 8.85 -33.58
C ARG A 10 7.79 7.31 -33.49
N PRO A 11 8.05 6.75 -32.30
CA PRO A 11 8.17 5.30 -32.11
C PRO A 11 6.83 4.59 -32.36
N ARG A 12 6.86 3.47 -33.08
CA ARG A 12 5.68 2.63 -33.36
C ARG A 12 5.31 1.84 -32.10
N GLU A 13 4.10 2.04 -31.61
CA GLU A 13 3.52 1.27 -30.51
C GLU A 13 3.53 -0.25 -30.83
N PRO A 14 3.86 -1.12 -29.86
CA PRO A 14 3.79 -2.57 -30.06
C PRO A 14 2.34 -2.97 -30.32
N ARG A 15 2.14 -3.87 -31.29
CA ARG A 15 0.80 -4.31 -31.69
C ARG A 15 0.13 -5.03 -30.53
N VAL A 16 -1.12 -4.69 -30.26
CA VAL A 16 -2.00 -5.30 -29.24
C VAL A 16 -1.95 -6.84 -29.22
N GLU A 17 -1.70 -7.46 -30.37
CA GLU A 17 -1.54 -8.92 -30.52
C GLU A 17 -0.34 -9.50 -29.75
N GLU A 18 0.72 -8.72 -29.56
CA GLU A 18 1.95 -9.13 -28.87
C GLU A 18 1.75 -9.11 -27.35
N LEU A 19 1.10 -8.06 -26.83
CA LEU A 19 0.70 -7.95 -25.43
C LEU A 19 -0.27 -9.08 -25.02
N GLN A 20 -1.20 -9.45 -25.90
CA GLN A 20 -2.10 -10.58 -25.64
C GLN A 20 -1.36 -11.93 -25.58
N ARG A 21 -0.24 -12.07 -26.28
CA ARG A 21 0.57 -13.29 -26.25
C ARG A 21 1.39 -13.39 -24.95
N GLU A 22 1.94 -12.27 -24.48
CA GLU A 22 2.63 -12.21 -23.19
C GLU A 22 1.67 -12.46 -22.02
N ALA A 23 0.50 -11.83 -22.02
CA ALA A 23 -0.52 -12.06 -21.00
C ALA A 23 -0.95 -13.53 -20.93
N LYS A 24 -1.10 -14.21 -22.08
CA LYS A 24 -1.40 -15.65 -22.13
C LYS A 24 -0.28 -16.51 -21.56
N ARG A 25 0.98 -16.11 -21.76
CA ARG A 25 2.14 -16.85 -21.24
C ARG A 25 2.25 -16.71 -19.71
N ALA A 26 2.12 -15.49 -19.20
CA ALA A 26 2.13 -15.22 -17.76
C ALA A 26 1.00 -15.95 -17.03
N LYS A 27 -0.21 -15.97 -17.60
CA LYS A 27 -1.35 -16.71 -17.04
C LYS A 27 -1.09 -18.22 -16.98
N SER A 28 -0.44 -18.78 -18.00
CA SER A 28 -0.09 -20.21 -18.03
C SER A 28 0.98 -20.60 -17.02
N GLU A 29 1.90 -19.68 -16.66
CA GLU A 29 2.91 -19.94 -15.62
C GLU A 29 2.28 -19.90 -14.22
N TRP A 30 1.30 -19.02 -14.00
CA TRP A 30 0.58 -18.95 -12.74
C TRP A 30 -0.25 -20.21 -12.44
N ASP A 31 -0.95 -20.76 -13.43
CA ASP A 31 -1.69 -22.02 -13.27
C ASP A 31 -0.75 -23.22 -12.99
N ARG A 32 0.50 -23.19 -13.47
CA ARG A 32 1.50 -24.22 -13.19
C ARG A 32 2.02 -24.14 -11.75
N ALA A 33 2.23 -22.93 -11.24
CA ALA A 33 2.71 -22.72 -9.86
C ALA A 33 1.70 -23.21 -8.81
N LYS A 34 0.40 -23.26 -9.14
CA LYS A 34 -0.66 -23.78 -8.26
C LYS A 34 -0.69 -25.30 -8.09
N GLN A 35 0.05 -26.06 -8.90
CA GLN A 35 0.05 -27.54 -8.85
C GLN A 35 1.22 -28.13 -8.07
N VAL A 36 1.98 -27.35 -7.28
CA VAL A 36 3.04 -27.92 -6.43
C VAL A 36 2.39 -28.70 -5.27
N PRO A 37 2.58 -30.03 -5.18
CA PRO A 37 2.07 -30.82 -4.08
C PRO A 37 2.84 -30.48 -2.80
N VAL A 38 2.11 -30.28 -1.70
CA VAL A 38 2.69 -30.17 -0.35
C VAL A 38 3.28 -31.54 0.01
N PRO A 39 4.58 -31.65 0.33
CA PRO A 39 5.16 -32.91 0.75
C PRO A 39 4.59 -33.35 2.11
N ASP A 40 4.21 -34.62 2.15
CA ASP A 40 3.60 -35.37 3.27
C ASP A 40 4.58 -35.50 4.44
N GLU A 41 4.08 -35.33 5.66
CA GLU A 41 4.84 -35.41 6.92
C GLU A 41 5.38 -36.83 7.16
N GLY A 42 6.67 -36.96 7.44
CA GLY A 42 7.30 -38.22 7.83
C GLY A 42 8.43 -37.99 8.83
N ASP A 43 8.26 -38.55 10.03
CA ASP A 43 9.15 -38.57 11.19
C ASP A 43 10.64 -38.74 10.86
N GLU A 44 11.50 -37.79 11.26
CA GLU A 44 12.92 -38.05 11.56
C GLU A 44 13.39 -37.23 12.77
N ASP A 45 13.70 -37.99 13.82
CA ASP A 45 14.34 -37.64 15.10
C ASP A 45 15.71 -36.97 14.86
N LEU A 46 15.85 -35.68 15.20
CA LEU A 46 17.15 -34.99 15.21
C LEU A 46 17.28 -34.08 16.44
N GLU A 47 18.26 -34.48 17.26
CA GLU A 47 18.69 -33.90 18.52
C GLU A 47 19.22 -32.45 18.39
N ASP A 48 18.84 -31.64 19.39
CA ASP A 48 19.60 -30.55 20.02
C ASP A 48 20.37 -29.60 19.08
N ALA A 49 19.66 -28.61 18.55
CA ALA A 49 20.24 -27.32 18.18
C ALA A 49 19.46 -26.22 18.92
N PRO A 50 20.12 -25.34 19.69
CA PRO A 50 19.42 -24.25 20.37
C PRO A 50 18.75 -23.37 19.32
N ALA A 51 17.44 -23.18 19.52
CA ALA A 51 16.63 -22.24 18.79
C ALA A 51 17.26 -20.84 18.92
N GLU A 52 17.95 -20.39 17.87
CA GLU A 52 18.23 -18.97 17.71
C GLU A 52 16.89 -18.28 17.49
N GLU A 53 16.40 -17.65 18.55
CA GLU A 53 15.22 -16.80 18.64
C GLU A 53 15.30 -15.65 17.62
N GLY A 54 14.87 -15.93 16.40
CA GLY A 54 14.71 -14.95 15.32
C GLY A 54 13.37 -14.23 15.31
N ASP A 55 12.67 -14.10 16.45
CA ASP A 55 11.40 -13.35 16.56
C ASP A 55 11.49 -12.15 17.53
N SER A 56 12.68 -11.55 17.64
CA SER A 56 12.92 -10.40 18.51
C SER A 56 12.58 -9.05 17.87
N GLN A 57 11.38 -8.92 17.26
CA GLN A 57 10.84 -7.61 16.90
C GLN A 57 9.34 -7.44 17.18
N ALA A 58 8.75 -8.29 18.02
CA ALA A 58 7.49 -8.02 18.71
C ALA A 58 7.69 -7.46 20.13
N ALA A 59 8.94 -7.39 20.62
CA ALA A 59 9.27 -6.85 21.94
C ALA A 59 9.40 -5.32 21.89
N ASP A 60 8.89 -4.65 22.93
CA ASP A 60 9.09 -3.23 23.28
C ASP A 60 8.09 -2.19 22.76
N LEU A 61 6.81 -2.55 22.63
CA LEU A 61 5.80 -1.59 22.12
C LEU A 61 4.50 -1.54 22.94
N GLU A 62 4.38 -2.38 23.98
CA GLU A 62 3.39 -2.18 25.04
C GLU A 62 3.82 -0.97 25.88
N GLY A 63 3.01 0.09 25.86
CA GLY A 63 3.31 1.35 26.56
C GLY A 63 3.62 2.55 25.66
N MET A 64 3.65 2.38 24.33
CA MET A 64 3.70 3.52 23.42
C MET A 64 2.40 4.34 23.46
N PRO A 65 2.48 5.68 23.33
CA PRO A 65 1.30 6.51 23.23
C PRO A 65 0.51 6.13 21.97
N PRO A 66 -0.85 6.19 21.99
CA PRO A 66 -1.69 5.75 20.87
C PRO A 66 -1.30 6.38 19.53
N LEU A 67 -0.91 7.66 19.54
CA LEU A 67 -0.50 8.40 18.35
C LEU A 67 0.80 7.85 17.72
N GLN A 68 1.70 7.26 18.51
CA GLN A 68 2.89 6.59 17.98
C GLN A 68 2.58 5.13 17.59
N ALA A 69 1.69 4.48 18.33
CA ALA A 69 1.29 3.10 18.07
C ALA A 69 0.50 2.93 16.76
N VAL A 70 -0.32 3.92 16.39
CA VAL A 70 -1.11 3.92 15.15
C VAL A 70 -0.26 4.17 13.90
N GLN A 71 0.91 4.79 14.04
CA GLN A 71 1.78 5.09 12.89
C GLN A 71 2.47 3.84 12.35
N GLY A 72 2.51 3.73 11.02
CA GLY A 72 3.17 2.66 10.27
C GLY A 72 2.38 2.25 9.02
N SER A 73 2.88 1.20 8.37
CA SER A 73 2.18 0.51 7.28
C SER A 73 1.34 -0.65 7.82
N TRP A 74 0.13 -0.76 7.30
CA TRP A 74 -0.91 -1.66 7.77
C TRP A 74 -1.45 -2.47 6.60
N LEU A 75 -1.71 -3.76 6.84
CA LEU A 75 -2.16 -4.70 5.82
C LEU A 75 -3.50 -5.31 6.19
N SER A 76 -4.42 -5.34 5.24
CA SER A 76 -5.67 -6.07 5.32
C SER A 76 -5.80 -7.06 4.16
N ALA A 77 -6.89 -7.81 4.13
CA ALA A 77 -7.25 -8.63 2.98
C ALA A 77 -7.68 -7.79 1.76
N ARG A 78 -8.00 -6.50 1.94
CA ARG A 78 -8.48 -5.60 0.89
C ARG A 78 -7.38 -4.75 0.27
N GLY A 79 -6.25 -4.60 0.95
CA GLY A 79 -5.16 -3.74 0.51
C GLY A 79 -4.26 -3.31 1.66
N GLU A 80 -3.46 -2.29 1.40
CA GLU A 80 -2.54 -1.71 2.38
C GLU A 80 -2.82 -0.22 2.58
N CYS A 81 -2.65 0.24 3.82
CA CYS A 81 -2.72 1.66 4.14
C CYS A 81 -1.52 2.09 4.99
N ALA A 82 -1.22 3.38 4.95
CA ALA A 82 -0.16 4.02 5.70
C ALA A 82 -0.76 5.09 6.62
N ILE A 83 -0.27 5.11 7.86
CA ILE A 83 -0.60 6.17 8.82
C ILE A 83 0.71 6.79 9.30
N PHE A 84 0.87 8.10 9.13
CA PHE A 84 2.10 8.81 9.47
C PHE A 84 1.81 10.25 9.86
N THR A 85 2.79 10.93 10.44
CA THR A 85 2.70 12.37 10.68
C THR A 85 3.26 13.11 9.47
N ASP A 86 2.44 13.92 8.81
CA ASP A 86 2.87 14.75 7.69
C ASP A 86 3.93 15.77 8.17
N PRO A 87 5.13 15.80 7.56
CA PRO A 87 6.22 16.66 8.03
C PRO A 87 5.92 18.15 7.82
N ARG A 88 4.99 18.50 6.93
CA ARG A 88 4.66 19.90 6.62
C ARG A 88 3.72 20.51 7.66
N THR A 89 2.70 19.77 8.06
CA THR A 89 1.62 20.24 8.93
C THR A 89 1.66 19.66 10.33
N ASN A 90 2.46 18.62 10.56
CA ASN A 90 2.47 17.80 11.77
C ASN A 90 1.09 17.18 12.09
N ARG A 91 0.22 17.02 11.09
CA ARG A 91 -1.06 16.32 11.24
C ARG A 91 -0.86 14.83 11.03
N LEU A 92 -1.70 14.03 11.68
CA LEU A 92 -1.76 12.59 11.42
C LEU A 92 -2.48 12.39 10.09
N THR A 93 -1.92 11.55 9.23
CA THR A 93 -2.39 11.34 7.85
C THR A 93 -2.73 9.88 7.65
N TYR A 94 -3.82 9.63 6.93
CA TYR A 94 -4.20 8.34 6.38
C TYR A 94 -3.96 8.35 4.87
N GLU A 95 -3.28 7.33 4.35
CA GLU A 95 -3.16 7.08 2.92
C GLU A 95 -3.44 5.61 2.58
N GLU A 96 -4.18 5.36 1.50
CA GLU A 96 -4.44 4.01 0.96
C GLU A 96 -4.36 4.06 -0.57
N HIS A 97 -3.51 3.21 -1.15
CA HIS A 97 -3.37 3.11 -2.61
C HIS A 97 -4.52 2.28 -3.19
N LEU A 98 -5.09 2.75 -4.29
CA LEU A 98 -6.11 2.03 -5.02
C LEU A 98 -5.48 1.02 -5.99
N ALA A 99 -6.29 0.09 -6.51
CA ALA A 99 -5.81 -1.03 -7.32
C ALA A 99 -5.19 -0.63 -8.67
N ASP A 100 -5.38 0.62 -9.11
CA ASP A 100 -4.76 1.19 -10.30
C ASP A 100 -3.33 1.68 -10.07
N ASP A 101 -2.86 1.77 -8.81
CA ASP A 101 -1.56 2.32 -8.40
C ASP A 101 -1.31 3.79 -8.81
N GLN A 102 -2.24 4.41 -9.55
CA GLN A 102 -2.16 5.81 -9.99
C GLN A 102 -2.97 6.76 -9.10
N SER A 103 -3.73 6.23 -8.16
CA SER A 103 -4.60 7.00 -7.30
C SER A 103 -4.51 6.53 -5.86
N ARG A 104 -4.65 7.47 -4.92
CA ARG A 104 -4.68 7.17 -3.49
C ARG A 104 -5.76 7.95 -2.76
N LEU A 105 -6.35 7.31 -1.75
CA LEU A 105 -7.18 7.99 -0.78
C LEU A 105 -6.28 8.70 0.23
N HIS A 106 -6.58 9.96 0.52
CA HIS A 106 -5.84 10.76 1.49
C HIS A 106 -6.78 11.47 2.46
N GLY A 107 -6.46 11.45 3.75
CA GLY A 107 -7.22 12.14 4.78
C GLY A 107 -6.39 12.59 5.97
N TRP A 108 -6.78 13.71 6.57
CA TRP A 108 -6.20 14.21 7.82
C TRP A 108 -6.96 13.61 9.01
N LEU A 109 -6.29 12.76 9.79
CA LEU A 109 -6.87 12.07 10.94
C LEU A 109 -6.97 13.00 12.15
N GLU A 110 -8.18 13.15 12.66
CA GLU A 110 -8.48 13.93 13.86
C GLU A 110 -8.96 12.99 14.98
N PRO A 111 -8.47 13.14 16.23
CA PRO A 111 -8.92 12.31 17.34
C PRO A 111 -10.44 12.40 17.53
N SER A 112 -11.11 11.27 17.71
CA SER A 112 -12.55 11.19 17.97
C SER A 112 -12.84 10.42 19.24
N GLU A 113 -13.95 10.77 19.90
CA GLU A 113 -14.48 10.06 21.07
C GLU A 113 -15.40 8.89 20.68
N GLU A 114 -15.63 8.66 19.37
CA GLU A 114 -16.48 7.59 18.81
C GLU A 114 -15.78 6.22 18.77
N ALA A 115 -14.94 5.94 19.76
CA ALA A 115 -14.23 4.67 19.88
C ALA A 115 -15.19 3.55 20.28
N SER A 116 -15.10 2.42 19.59
CA SER A 116 -15.84 1.21 19.93
C SER A 116 -15.31 0.58 21.22
N GLU A 117 -16.12 -0.27 21.85
CA GLU A 117 -15.72 -0.98 23.07
C GLU A 117 -14.42 -1.79 22.84
N GLY A 118 -13.42 -1.58 23.70
CA GLY A 118 -12.12 -2.24 23.62
C GLY A 118 -11.08 -1.55 22.72
N SER A 119 -11.47 -0.50 21.99
CA SER A 119 -10.53 0.37 21.30
C SER A 119 -9.78 1.25 22.31
N ILE A 120 -8.48 1.47 22.09
CA ILE A 120 -7.63 2.34 22.91
C ILE A 120 -7.58 3.77 22.37
N ALA A 121 -7.93 3.98 21.09
CA ALA A 121 -8.01 5.29 20.46
C ALA A 121 -8.78 5.22 19.13
N CYS A 122 -9.45 6.32 18.78
CA CYS A 122 -10.21 6.47 17.55
C CYS A 122 -9.84 7.79 16.86
N TRP A 123 -9.79 7.76 15.53
CA TRP A 123 -9.59 8.92 14.68
C TRP A 123 -10.57 8.89 13.52
N ILE A 124 -10.97 10.07 13.05
CA ILE A 124 -11.81 10.23 11.86
C ILE A 124 -11.12 11.19 10.90
N ALA A 125 -11.21 10.91 9.60
CA ALA A 125 -10.76 11.80 8.54
C ALA A 125 -11.79 11.87 7.42
N THR A 126 -11.93 13.04 6.80
CA THR A 126 -12.53 13.17 5.48
C THR A 126 -11.54 12.68 4.43
N LEU A 127 -12.01 11.82 3.52
CA LEU A 127 -11.23 11.23 2.45
C LEU A 127 -11.38 12.05 1.17
N HIS A 128 -10.24 12.25 0.49
CA HIS A 128 -10.16 12.83 -0.83
C HIS A 128 -9.39 11.87 -1.74
N LEU A 129 -9.73 11.85 -3.02
CA LEU A 129 -8.95 11.14 -4.04
C LEU A 129 -7.83 12.05 -4.51
N LEU A 130 -6.61 11.52 -4.53
CA LEU A 130 -5.45 12.18 -5.13
C LEU A 130 -4.89 11.29 -6.23
N GLU A 131 -4.59 11.87 -7.39
CA GLU A 131 -3.85 11.20 -8.46
C GLU A 131 -2.34 11.08 -8.12
N GLU A 132 -1.58 10.31 -8.91
CA GLU A 132 -0.18 9.92 -8.69
C GLU A 132 0.72 11.11 -8.33
N ASP A 133 0.57 12.21 -9.06
CA ASP A 133 1.38 13.43 -8.90
C ASP A 133 0.67 14.54 -8.10
N GLU A 134 -0.55 14.28 -7.61
CA GLU A 134 -1.32 15.28 -6.89
C GLU A 134 -0.87 15.40 -5.43
N LEU A 135 -0.68 16.65 -4.98
CA LEU A 135 -0.26 16.93 -3.62
C LEU A 135 -1.49 17.07 -2.70
N PRO A 136 -1.38 16.69 -1.41
CA PRO A 136 -2.42 16.97 -0.44
C PRO A 136 -2.80 18.46 -0.44
N TRP A 137 -4.10 18.73 -0.30
CA TRP A 137 -4.58 20.09 -0.17
C TRP A 137 -4.30 20.64 1.23
N TYR A 138 -3.45 21.66 1.30
CA TYR A 138 -3.05 22.31 2.56
C TYR A 138 -3.85 23.59 2.88
N GLY A 139 -4.90 23.88 2.11
CA GLY A 139 -5.75 25.05 2.26
C GLY A 139 -5.85 25.89 0.99
N PRO A 140 -6.60 27.02 1.02
CA PRO A 140 -7.00 27.77 -0.18
C PRO A 140 -5.86 28.33 -1.04
N SER A 141 -4.63 28.36 -0.52
CA SER A 141 -3.44 28.73 -1.30
C SER A 141 -2.98 27.63 -2.26
N PHE A 142 -3.53 26.42 -2.15
CA PHE A 142 -3.23 25.25 -2.98
C PHE A 142 -4.30 24.97 -4.03
N GLY A 143 -5.16 25.96 -4.30
CA GLY A 143 -6.27 25.83 -5.25
C GLY A 143 -7.60 25.58 -4.56
N GLU A 144 -8.56 25.09 -5.34
CA GLU A 144 -9.88 24.70 -4.85
C GLU A 144 -9.76 23.52 -3.89
N GLU A 145 -10.67 23.46 -2.91
CA GLU A 145 -10.75 22.32 -2.00
C GLU A 145 -11.18 21.08 -2.81
N PRO A 146 -10.47 19.95 -2.69
CA PRO A 146 -10.82 18.74 -3.40
C PRO A 146 -12.19 18.21 -2.96
N GLU A 147 -12.87 17.51 -3.87
CA GLU A 147 -14.16 16.89 -3.57
C GLU A 147 -14.00 15.81 -2.48
N ALA A 148 -14.83 15.91 -1.45
CA ALA A 148 -14.86 14.92 -0.38
C ALA A 148 -15.56 13.66 -0.90
N LEU A 149 -14.88 12.50 -0.80
CA LEU A 149 -15.47 11.22 -1.18
C LEU A 149 -16.26 10.57 -0.04
N GLY A 150 -15.99 10.99 1.20
CA GLY A 150 -16.57 10.35 2.38
C GLY A 150 -15.65 10.47 3.59
N GLN A 151 -15.82 9.55 4.53
CA GLN A 151 -15.09 9.53 5.79
C GLN A 151 -14.46 8.17 6.06
N VAL A 152 -13.33 8.17 6.73
CA VAL A 152 -12.73 6.98 7.33
C VAL A 152 -12.69 7.14 8.84
N LYS A 153 -13.09 6.09 9.54
CA LYS A 153 -12.89 5.91 10.97
C LYS A 153 -11.79 4.88 11.17
N VAL A 154 -10.77 5.25 11.93
CA VAL A 154 -9.60 4.42 12.25
C VAL A 154 -9.61 4.13 13.74
N GLU A 155 -9.66 2.85 14.10
CA GLU A 155 -9.70 2.40 15.49
C GLU A 155 -8.48 1.54 15.81
N LEU A 156 -7.78 1.89 16.87
CA LEU A 156 -6.62 1.15 17.34
C LEU A 156 -7.01 0.30 18.55
N PHE A 157 -6.71 -0.99 18.50
CA PHE A 157 -6.95 -1.95 19.56
C PHE A 157 -5.64 -2.43 20.19
N PRO A 158 -5.71 -3.01 21.41
CA PRO A 158 -4.56 -3.65 22.05
C PRO A 158 -3.88 -4.69 21.15
N GLY A 159 -2.57 -4.87 21.33
CA GLY A 159 -1.80 -5.80 20.50
C GLY A 159 -1.60 -5.32 19.06
N ARG A 160 -1.67 -4.00 18.81
CA ARG A 160 -1.38 -3.37 17.50
C ARG A 160 -2.27 -3.91 16.39
N ARG A 161 -3.55 -3.98 16.69
CA ARG A 161 -4.59 -4.30 15.70
C ARG A 161 -5.27 -3.01 15.33
N LEU A 162 -5.40 -2.78 14.05
CA LEU A 162 -6.08 -1.60 13.52
C LEU A 162 -7.37 -2.07 12.86
N GLN A 163 -8.44 -1.30 12.98
CA GLN A 163 -9.64 -1.48 12.16
C GLN A 163 -9.94 -0.17 11.46
N THR A 164 -10.40 -0.26 10.22
CA THR A 164 -10.94 0.89 9.50
C THR A 164 -12.38 0.63 9.09
N SER A 165 -13.20 1.65 9.19
CA SER A 165 -14.55 1.70 8.62
C SER A 165 -14.62 2.91 7.72
N ILE A 166 -15.17 2.72 6.52
CA ILE A 166 -15.33 3.79 5.53
C ILE A 166 -16.83 4.07 5.40
N ARG A 167 -17.18 5.33 5.15
CA ARG A 167 -18.52 5.75 4.76
C ARG A 167 -18.38 6.69 3.56
N ILE A 168 -18.84 6.28 2.40
CA ILE A 168 -18.75 7.07 1.16
C ILE A 168 -19.92 8.06 1.11
N GLU A 169 -19.64 9.31 0.78
CA GLU A 169 -20.66 10.34 0.61
C GLU A 169 -21.59 9.97 -0.57
N ASP A 170 -22.89 10.21 -0.42
CA ASP A 170 -23.96 9.86 -1.36
C ASP A 170 -24.17 8.36 -1.67
N GLU A 171 -23.25 7.46 -1.30
CA GLU A 171 -23.39 6.01 -1.49
C GLU A 171 -23.80 5.27 -0.18
N ASP A 172 -23.26 5.70 0.97
CA ASP A 172 -23.45 5.01 2.24
C ASP A 172 -24.29 5.80 3.27
N ASP A 173 -25.42 5.21 3.68
CA ASP A 173 -26.24 5.74 4.78
C ASP A 173 -25.57 5.58 6.16
N ASP A 174 -24.70 4.57 6.32
CA ASP A 174 -24.03 4.21 7.59
C ASP A 174 -22.58 3.72 7.36
N TRP A 175 -21.84 3.44 8.42
CA TRP A 175 -20.47 2.96 8.31
C TRP A 175 -20.41 1.55 7.72
N GLN A 176 -19.49 1.34 6.77
CA GLN A 176 -19.21 0.01 6.26
C GLN A 176 -18.63 -0.91 7.35
N SER A 177 -18.74 -2.22 7.08
CA SER A 177 -18.21 -3.26 7.98
C SER A 177 -16.72 -3.04 8.28
N PRO A 178 -16.31 -3.05 9.57
CA PRO A 178 -14.92 -2.84 9.96
C PRO A 178 -13.97 -3.81 9.27
N THR A 179 -12.93 -3.27 8.64
CA THR A 179 -11.86 -4.05 8.00
C THR A 179 -10.69 -4.16 8.97
N PRO A 180 -10.29 -5.37 9.40
CA PRO A 180 -9.16 -5.55 10.27
C PRO A 180 -7.83 -5.46 9.50
N PHE A 181 -6.89 -4.76 10.11
CA PHE A 181 -5.53 -4.59 9.62
C PHE A 181 -4.53 -5.11 10.66
N ARG A 182 -3.47 -5.76 10.17
CA ARG A 182 -2.28 -6.10 10.94
C ARG A 182 -1.15 -5.16 10.57
N ARG A 183 -0.26 -4.88 11.52
CA ARG A 183 0.94 -4.09 11.23
C ARG A 183 1.86 -4.88 10.29
N ARG A 184 2.39 -4.22 9.27
CA ARG A 184 3.38 -4.83 8.36
C ARG A 184 4.71 -5.03 9.10
N ALA A 185 5.29 -6.21 8.99
CA ALA A 185 6.61 -6.49 9.55
C ALA A 185 7.70 -5.74 8.76
N SER A 186 8.75 -5.29 9.43
CA SER A 186 9.86 -4.56 8.82
C SER A 186 10.50 -5.30 7.64
N GLU A 187 10.60 -6.63 7.72
CA GLU A 187 11.11 -7.48 6.63
C GLU A 187 10.19 -7.50 5.41
N GLU A 188 8.87 -7.44 5.62
CA GLU A 188 7.89 -7.39 4.54
C GLU A 188 7.88 -6.02 3.84
N ILE A 189 8.21 -4.95 4.58
CA ILE A 189 8.45 -3.62 4.02
C ILE A 189 9.72 -3.65 3.14
N ALA A 190 10.82 -4.20 3.67
CA ALA A 190 12.10 -4.27 2.95
C ALA A 190 12.01 -5.14 1.68
N ALA A 191 11.32 -6.28 1.75
CA ALA A 191 11.10 -7.15 0.60
C ALA A 191 10.25 -6.46 -0.49
N SER A 192 9.21 -5.72 -0.10
CA SER A 192 8.38 -4.95 -1.03
C SER A 192 9.15 -3.81 -1.70
N ALA A 193 9.95 -3.07 -0.92
CA ALA A 193 10.80 -2.01 -1.44
C ALA A 193 11.83 -2.55 -2.44
N ALA A 194 12.49 -3.67 -2.11
CA ALA A 194 13.43 -4.33 -3.01
C ALA A 194 12.77 -4.87 -4.29
N ALA A 195 11.54 -5.39 -4.19
CA ALA A 195 10.77 -5.83 -5.35
C ALA A 195 10.38 -4.64 -6.26
N ALA A 196 9.95 -3.52 -5.68
CA ALA A 196 9.63 -2.29 -6.43
C ALA A 196 10.88 -1.71 -7.11
N GLU A 197 12.02 -1.65 -6.41
CA GLU A 197 13.30 -1.21 -6.99
C GLU A 197 13.77 -2.15 -8.11
N SER A 198 13.60 -3.47 -7.93
CA SER A 198 13.95 -4.44 -8.98
C SER A 198 13.03 -4.34 -10.20
N ALA A 199 11.76 -4.00 -10.01
CA ALA A 199 10.82 -3.72 -11.11
C ALA A 199 11.21 -2.44 -11.86
N ALA A 200 11.62 -1.38 -11.15
CA ALA A 200 12.10 -0.14 -11.75
C ALA A 200 13.48 -0.29 -12.44
N ALA A 201 14.38 -1.10 -11.88
CA ALA A 201 15.73 -1.33 -12.40
C ALA A 201 15.80 -2.36 -13.54
N GLY A 202 14.76 -3.17 -13.72
CA GLY A 202 14.63 -4.12 -14.84
C GLY A 202 14.62 -3.47 -16.24
N GLY A 203 14.50 -2.14 -16.31
CA GLY A 203 14.63 -1.34 -17.54
C GLY A 203 16.07 -0.99 -17.95
N ALA A 204 17.09 -1.70 -17.46
CA ALA A 204 18.48 -1.47 -17.86
C ALA A 204 18.72 -1.85 -19.34
N PHE A 205 18.67 -0.84 -20.22
CA PHE A 205 19.06 -0.92 -21.62
C PHE A 205 20.47 -1.54 -21.78
N VAL A 206 20.52 -2.76 -22.33
CA VAL A 206 21.78 -3.34 -22.83
C VAL A 206 22.16 -2.61 -24.11
N PHE A 207 23.03 -1.60 -24.00
CA PHE A 207 23.77 -1.06 -25.14
C PHE A 207 24.82 -2.08 -25.58
N GLY A 208 24.40 -3.03 -26.41
CA GLY A 208 25.31 -3.94 -27.12
C GLY A 208 25.98 -3.22 -28.28
N GLY A 209 27.14 -2.60 -28.02
CA GLY A 209 28.06 -2.16 -29.07
C GLY A 209 28.68 -3.37 -29.79
N GLY A 210 28.78 -3.32 -31.11
CA GLY A 210 29.32 -4.43 -31.89
C GLY A 210 29.52 -4.13 -33.38
N ARG A 211 30.57 -3.33 -33.64
CA ARG A 211 31.45 -3.24 -34.83
C ARG A 211 30.86 -3.23 -36.24
#